data_AF-A0A5U3BCS4-F1
#
_entry.id   AF-A0A5U3BCS4-F1
#
_cell.length_a   1.000
_cell.length_b   1.000
_cell.length_c   1.000
_cell.angle_alpha   90.00
_cell.angle_beta   90.00
_cell.angle_gamma   90.00
#
_symmetry.space_group_name_H-M   'P 1'
#
loop_
_entity.id
_entity.type
_entity.pdbx_description
1 polymer ?
#
loop_
_entity_poly.entity_id
_entity_poly.type
_entity_poly.pdbx_seq_one_letter_code
_entity_poly.pdbx_strand_id
1 'polypeptide(L)'
;MRLPAFYRWLLLVVGLSISGISLAQDAGWPRQIQDSRGVHTLDHKPARIVSTSVTLTGSLLAIDAPVVASGATTPNNRFADDQGFMRQWSDVAKARHVARLYIGEPNAETVAAQMPDLILISATGGDSALALYDQLSAIAPTLVINYDDKSWQSLLTQLGEITGQEKQAAARIAEFEAQLTTVKQRIALPPQP
;
A
#
# COMPACT_ATOMS: atom_id res chain seq x y z
N MET A 1 27.41 0.06 77.97
CA MET A 1 28.38 -0.74 77.19
C MET A 1 27.58 -1.46 76.11
N ARG A 2 27.59 -0.94 74.88
CA ARG A 2 28.31 -1.47 73.69
C ARG A 2 27.71 -2.77 73.12
N LEU A 3 27.13 -2.63 71.91
CA LEU A 3 26.74 -3.57 70.81
C LEU A 3 27.70 -4.77 70.60
N PRO A 4 27.36 -5.87 69.84
CA PRO A 4 26.72 -5.95 68.49
C PRO A 4 25.67 -7.09 68.33
N ALA A 5 24.79 -7.25 67.32
CA ALA A 5 24.67 -7.03 65.85
C ALA A 5 24.58 -8.37 65.07
N PHE A 6 23.89 -8.35 63.91
CA PHE A 6 23.76 -9.38 62.85
C PHE A 6 22.73 -10.52 63.11
N TYR A 7 21.82 -10.95 62.23
CA TYR A 7 21.44 -10.67 60.83
C TYR A 7 20.05 -11.33 60.59
N ARG A 8 19.00 -10.60 60.20
CA ARG A 8 18.31 -10.64 58.88
C ARG A 8 18.32 -11.98 58.11
N TRP A 9 17.16 -12.65 58.02
CA TRP A 9 16.63 -13.20 56.75
C TRP A 9 15.13 -13.53 56.84
N LEU A 10 14.29 -12.65 56.29
CA LEU A 10 12.89 -12.93 55.98
C LEU A 10 12.81 -13.09 54.46
N LEU A 11 12.69 -14.32 53.97
CA LEU A 11 12.49 -14.62 52.56
C LEU A 11 11.00 -14.47 52.22
N LEU A 12 10.68 -13.38 51.53
CA LEU A 12 9.38 -13.18 50.87
C LEU A 12 9.61 -13.35 49.38
N VAL A 13 9.28 -14.53 48.85
CA VAL A 13 9.31 -14.81 47.41
C VAL A 13 8.02 -14.26 46.82
N VAL A 14 8.10 -13.06 46.23
CA VAL A 14 7.06 -12.54 45.33
C VAL A 14 7.46 -12.98 43.92
N GLY A 15 6.77 -14.01 43.41
CA GLY A 15 6.87 -14.42 42.02
C GLY A 15 6.20 -13.36 41.14
N LEU A 16 7.01 -12.52 40.49
CA LEU A 16 6.54 -11.59 39.48
C LEU A 16 6.32 -12.38 38.18
N SER A 17 5.11 -12.88 37.97
CA SER A 17 4.68 -13.40 36.67
C SER A 17 4.63 -12.23 35.69
N ILE A 18 5.65 -12.11 34.84
CA ILE A 18 5.59 -11.24 33.66
C ILE A 18 4.65 -11.93 32.68
N SER A 19 3.36 -11.57 32.75
CA SER A 19 2.41 -11.88 31.70
C SER A 19 2.92 -11.20 30.42
N GLY A 20 3.45 -12.01 29.51
CA GLY A 20 3.78 -11.59 28.16
C GLY A 20 2.52 -10.98 27.54
N ILE A 21 2.60 -9.70 27.20
CA ILE A 21 1.61 -9.05 26.37
C ILE A 21 1.77 -9.70 24.99
N SER A 22 0.98 -10.74 24.72
CA SER A 22 0.74 -11.19 23.35
C SER A 22 -0.02 -10.06 22.68
N LEU A 23 0.72 -9.15 22.05
CA LEU A 23 0.17 -8.31 20.99
C LEU A 23 -0.44 -9.28 19.99
N ALA A 24 -1.75 -9.17 19.80
CA ALA A 24 -2.45 -9.94 18.78
C ALA A 24 -1.77 -9.62 17.44
N GLN A 25 -0.94 -10.53 16.96
CA GLN A 25 -0.43 -10.47 15.59
C GLN A 25 -1.65 -10.57 14.69
N ASP A 26 -1.92 -9.52 13.93
CA ASP A 26 -2.92 -9.57 12.88
C ASP A 26 -2.52 -10.72 11.95
N ALA A 27 -3.44 -11.66 11.70
CA ALA A 27 -3.11 -12.95 11.13
C ALA A 27 -2.43 -12.77 9.76
N GLY A 28 -1.14 -13.08 9.70
CA GLY A 28 -0.32 -12.96 8.50
C GLY A 28 0.70 -11.83 8.48
N TRP A 29 0.93 -11.08 9.57
CA TRP A 29 2.03 -10.09 9.67
C TRP A 29 3.02 -10.45 10.79
N PRO A 30 4.31 -10.12 10.68
CA PRO A 30 4.98 -9.37 9.60
C PRO A 30 5.09 -10.17 8.28
N ARG A 31 5.29 -9.46 7.16
CA ARG A 31 5.51 -10.07 5.83
C ARG A 31 6.76 -9.54 5.17
N GLN A 32 7.43 -10.41 4.43
CA GLN A 32 8.52 -10.04 3.55
C GLN A 32 8.02 -9.91 2.12
N ILE A 33 8.24 -8.75 1.52
CA ILE A 33 7.90 -8.44 0.13
C ILE A 33 9.18 -8.20 -0.63
N GLN A 34 9.34 -8.87 -1.77
CA GLN A 34 10.47 -8.63 -2.66
C GLN A 34 10.08 -7.67 -3.79
N ASP A 35 10.92 -6.69 -4.05
CA ASP A 35 10.84 -5.82 -5.22
C ASP A 35 12.22 -5.68 -5.92
N SER A 36 12.35 -4.72 -6.83
CA SER A 36 13.61 -4.46 -7.55
C SER A 36 14.73 -3.87 -6.68
N ARG A 37 14.42 -3.40 -5.46
CA ARG A 37 15.35 -2.82 -4.48
C ARG A 37 15.75 -3.81 -3.39
N GLY A 38 15.07 -4.94 -3.28
CA GLY A 38 15.44 -6.03 -2.39
C GLY A 38 14.23 -6.60 -1.64
N VAL A 39 14.48 -7.15 -0.46
CA VAL A 39 13.44 -7.65 0.43
C VAL A 39 13.11 -6.59 1.47
N HIS A 40 11.83 -6.28 1.59
CA HIS A 40 11.26 -5.32 2.53
C HIS A 40 10.42 -6.05 3.55
N THR A 41 10.51 -5.64 4.81
CA THR A 41 9.65 -6.17 5.87
C THR A 41 8.54 -5.17 6.16
N LEU A 42 7.30 -5.62 6.06
CA LEU A 42 6.13 -4.90 6.49
C LEU A 42 5.68 -5.50 7.82
N ASP A 43 5.80 -4.72 8.91
CA ASP A 43 5.57 -5.23 10.27
C ASP A 43 4.10 -5.47 10.59
N HIS A 44 3.22 -4.74 9.92
CA HIS A 44 1.77 -4.76 10.12
C HIS A 44 1.05 -4.49 8.80
N LYS A 45 -0.25 -4.77 8.79
CA LYS A 45 -1.11 -4.45 7.65
C LYS A 45 -1.12 -2.94 7.38
N PRO A 46 -0.79 -2.48 6.16
CA PRO A 46 -0.85 -1.06 5.82
C PRO A 46 -2.26 -0.50 6.00
N ALA A 47 -2.37 0.62 6.70
CA ALA A 47 -3.61 1.34 7.00
C ALA A 47 -3.60 2.77 6.42
N ARG A 48 -2.45 3.29 6.00
CA ARG A 48 -2.27 4.64 5.44
C ARG A 48 -1.32 4.60 4.26
N ILE A 49 -1.86 4.19 3.10
CA ILE A 49 -1.07 4.01 1.89
C ILE A 49 -0.97 5.33 1.13
N VAL A 50 0.25 5.73 0.80
CA VAL A 50 0.52 6.79 -0.17
C VAL A 50 1.00 6.17 -1.47
N SER A 51 0.35 6.51 -2.58
CA SER A 51 0.81 6.12 -3.91
C SER A 51 1.38 7.32 -4.65
N THR A 52 2.65 7.29 -4.98
CA THR A 52 3.27 8.37 -5.78
C THR A 52 2.90 8.24 -7.27
N SER A 53 2.31 7.10 -7.66
CA SER A 53 1.87 6.79 -9.03
C SER A 53 0.36 6.89 -9.16
N VAL A 54 -0.07 7.81 -10.02
CA VAL A 54 -1.47 7.96 -10.41
C VAL A 54 -2.01 6.69 -11.12
N THR A 55 -1.13 5.92 -11.77
CA THR A 55 -1.48 4.64 -12.42
C THR A 55 -1.77 3.55 -11.39
N LEU A 56 -0.89 3.33 -10.42
CA LEU A 56 -1.05 2.30 -9.37
C LEU A 56 -2.27 2.57 -8.48
N THR A 57 -2.61 3.85 -8.28
CA THR A 57 -3.75 4.27 -7.44
C THR A 57 -5.07 3.65 -7.87
N GLY A 58 -5.33 3.53 -9.17
CA GLY A 58 -6.56 2.92 -9.67
C GLY A 58 -6.73 1.46 -9.22
N SER A 59 -5.65 0.67 -9.29
CA SER A 59 -5.65 -0.73 -8.85
C SER A 59 -5.81 -0.85 -7.34
N LEU A 60 -5.15 0.01 -6.56
CA LEU A 60 -5.30 0.05 -5.10
C LEU A 60 -6.75 0.35 -4.69
N LEU A 61 -7.37 1.34 -5.34
CA LEU A 61 -8.77 1.68 -5.07
C LEU A 61 -9.72 0.54 -5.45
N ALA A 62 -9.45 -0.19 -6.53
CA ALA A 62 -10.28 -1.32 -6.97
C ALA A 62 -10.35 -2.46 -5.93
N ILE A 63 -9.29 -2.66 -5.14
CA ILE A 63 -9.23 -3.69 -4.08
C ILE A 63 -9.55 -3.15 -2.69
N ASP A 64 -10.06 -1.92 -2.60
CA ASP A 64 -10.41 -1.27 -1.34
C ASP A 64 -9.21 -1.07 -0.39
N ALA A 65 -8.01 -0.93 -0.95
CA ALA A 65 -6.83 -0.60 -0.16
C ALA A 65 -6.95 0.81 0.45
N PRO A 66 -6.44 1.04 1.68
CA PRO A 66 -6.60 2.29 2.40
C PRO A 66 -5.64 3.39 1.89
N VAL A 67 -5.84 3.81 0.64
CA VAL A 67 -5.09 4.90 0.02
C VAL A 67 -5.55 6.25 0.57
N VAL A 68 -4.65 6.97 1.22
CA VAL A 68 -4.94 8.30 1.79
C VAL A 68 -4.55 9.43 0.84
N ALA A 69 -3.55 9.21 -0.01
CA ALA A 69 -3.12 10.21 -0.98
C ALA A 69 -2.48 9.59 -2.22
N SER A 70 -2.57 10.34 -3.32
CA SER A 70 -2.08 9.95 -4.64
C SER A 70 -1.35 11.09 -5.34
N GLY A 71 -0.31 10.75 -6.11
CA GLY A 71 0.23 11.63 -7.14
C GLY A 71 -0.82 11.90 -8.22
N ALA A 72 -0.76 13.06 -8.86
CA ALA A 72 -1.68 13.43 -9.94
C ALA A 72 -0.94 13.82 -11.22
N THR A 73 -1.59 13.60 -12.36
CA THR A 73 -1.14 14.17 -13.64
C THR A 73 -1.74 15.56 -13.84
N THR A 74 -1.47 16.20 -14.98
CA THR A 74 -2.02 17.52 -15.33
C THR A 74 -3.56 17.49 -15.26
N PRO A 75 -4.19 18.34 -14.43
CA PRO A 75 -5.65 18.45 -14.36
C PRO A 75 -6.30 18.78 -15.70
N ASN A 76 -7.53 18.29 -15.89
CA ASN A 76 -8.37 18.51 -17.06
C ASN A 76 -7.74 18.08 -18.39
N ASN A 77 -6.71 17.23 -18.38
CA ASN A 77 -6.13 16.67 -19.60
C ASN A 77 -7.04 15.59 -20.22
N ARG A 78 -6.60 14.97 -21.32
CA ARG A 78 -7.39 13.94 -22.01
C ARG A 78 -7.76 12.72 -21.15
N PHE A 79 -7.08 12.45 -20.04
CA PHE A 79 -7.26 11.23 -19.24
C PHE A 79 -7.67 11.49 -17.78
N ALA A 80 -7.59 12.74 -17.31
CA ALA A 80 -7.76 13.11 -15.91
C ALA A 80 -8.88 14.11 -15.66
N ASP A 81 -9.36 14.11 -14.41
CA ASP A 81 -10.34 15.05 -13.88
C ASP A 81 -9.72 16.40 -13.48
N ASP A 82 -10.50 17.23 -12.79
CA ASP A 82 -10.10 18.55 -12.28
C ASP A 82 -9.03 18.50 -11.18
N GLN A 83 -8.82 17.34 -10.55
CA GLN A 83 -7.75 17.11 -9.60
C GLN A 83 -6.50 16.53 -10.26
N GLY A 84 -6.60 16.01 -11.49
CA GLY A 84 -5.50 15.30 -12.14
C GLY A 84 -5.49 13.80 -11.82
N PHE A 85 -6.58 13.29 -11.26
CA PHE A 85 -6.85 11.87 -11.07
C PHE A 85 -7.44 11.26 -12.33
N MET A 86 -7.12 10.00 -12.65
CA MET A 86 -7.62 9.41 -13.89
C MET A 86 -9.13 9.19 -13.83
N ARG A 87 -9.84 9.52 -14.91
CA ARG A 87 -11.31 9.57 -14.93
C ARG A 87 -11.98 8.25 -14.59
N GLN A 88 -11.35 7.11 -14.90
CA GLN A 88 -11.96 5.80 -14.64
C GLN A 88 -12.10 5.48 -13.14
N TRP A 89 -11.43 6.22 -12.25
CA TRP A 89 -11.51 6.01 -10.80
C TRP A 89 -11.68 7.30 -9.99
N SER A 90 -11.74 8.47 -10.62
CA SER A 90 -11.82 9.77 -9.94
C SER A 90 -12.99 9.87 -8.95
N ASP A 91 -14.16 9.32 -9.30
CA ASP A 91 -15.34 9.36 -8.43
C ASP A 91 -15.13 8.55 -7.16
N VAL A 92 -14.44 7.41 -7.26
CA VAL A 92 -14.06 6.57 -6.12
C VAL A 92 -13.06 7.31 -5.22
N ALA A 93 -12.07 7.97 -5.81
CA ALA A 93 -11.09 8.77 -5.07
C ALA A 93 -11.76 9.93 -4.31
N LYS A 94 -12.70 10.64 -4.95
CA LYS A 94 -13.49 11.71 -4.33
C LYS A 94 -14.33 11.19 -3.16
N ALA A 95 -15.04 10.08 -3.37
CA ALA A 95 -15.87 9.46 -2.32
C ALA A 95 -15.05 8.96 -1.12
N ARG A 96 -13.79 8.59 -1.35
CA ARG A 96 -12.86 8.13 -0.29
C ARG A 96 -11.93 9.22 0.24
N HIS A 97 -12.13 10.47 -0.19
CA HIS A 97 -11.32 11.61 0.24
C HIS A 97 -9.81 11.42 0.00
N VAL A 98 -9.42 10.79 -1.11
CA VAL A 98 -8.00 10.64 -1.48
C VAL A 98 -7.42 12.02 -1.75
N ALA A 99 -6.40 12.39 -0.98
CA ALA A 99 -5.72 13.67 -1.14
C ALA A 99 -4.80 13.66 -2.38
N ARG A 100 -4.69 14.81 -3.04
CA ARG A 100 -3.69 15.02 -4.08
C ARG A 100 -2.38 15.47 -3.45
N LEU A 101 -1.30 14.77 -3.73
CA LEU A 101 0.04 15.11 -3.24
C LEU A 101 0.65 16.29 -4.02
N TYR A 102 0.77 16.12 -5.33
CA TYR A 102 1.42 17.03 -6.27
C TYR A 102 0.87 16.80 -7.68
N ILE A 103 1.23 17.67 -8.62
CA ILE A 103 0.92 17.54 -10.05
C ILE A 103 2.22 17.34 -10.81
N GLY A 104 2.38 16.17 -11.44
CA GLY A 104 3.57 15.83 -12.22
C GLY A 104 4.78 15.51 -11.32
N GLU A 105 5.51 16.53 -10.87
CA GLU A 105 6.80 16.38 -10.18
C GLU A 105 6.62 15.90 -8.72
N PRO A 106 7.26 14.78 -8.33
CA PRO A 106 7.18 14.25 -6.97
C PRO A 106 7.82 15.15 -5.91
N ASN A 107 7.23 15.17 -4.72
CA ASN A 107 7.72 15.94 -3.57
C ASN A 107 7.65 15.12 -2.27
N ALA A 108 8.79 14.81 -1.66
CA ALA A 108 8.87 14.01 -0.45
C ALA A 108 8.22 14.66 0.78
N GLU A 109 8.24 15.99 0.90
CA GLU A 109 7.60 16.70 2.01
C GLU A 109 6.07 16.54 1.98
N THR A 110 5.48 16.61 0.79
CA THR A 110 4.03 16.37 0.62
C THR A 110 3.63 14.94 0.97
N VAL A 111 4.51 13.97 0.71
CA VAL A 111 4.32 12.56 1.12
C VAL A 111 4.45 12.44 2.64
N ALA A 112 5.50 13.02 3.24
CA ALA A 112 5.72 12.98 4.68
C ALA A 112 4.54 13.57 5.46
N ALA A 113 3.95 14.66 4.97
CA ALA A 113 2.79 15.31 5.57
C ALA A 113 1.55 14.40 5.67
N GLN A 114 1.47 13.33 4.87
CA GLN A 114 0.38 12.36 4.95
C GLN A 114 0.58 11.31 6.05
N MET A 115 1.76 11.24 6.67
CA MET A 115 2.13 10.21 7.65
C MET A 115 1.78 8.80 7.15
N PRO A 116 2.38 8.34 6.03
CA PRO A 116 2.12 7.01 5.50
C PRO A 116 2.73 5.92 6.37
N ASP A 117 2.13 4.73 6.31
CA ASP A 117 2.74 3.48 6.78
C ASP A 117 3.22 2.57 5.62
N LEU A 118 2.88 2.93 4.39
CA LEU A 118 3.39 2.33 3.15
C LEU A 118 3.42 3.36 2.03
N ILE A 119 4.53 3.43 1.29
CA ILE A 119 4.68 4.23 0.08
C ILE A 119 4.88 3.32 -1.12
N LEU A 120 4.11 3.55 -2.19
CA LEU A 120 4.23 2.81 -3.45
C LEU A 120 4.69 3.71 -4.59
N ILE A 121 5.79 3.32 -5.23
CA ILE A 121 6.41 4.00 -6.37
C ILE A 121 6.24 3.13 -7.63
N SER A 122 5.88 3.72 -8.77
CA SER A 122 5.98 3.02 -10.05
C SER A 122 7.44 2.92 -10.52
N ALA A 123 7.85 1.75 -11.00
CA ALA A 123 9.21 1.53 -11.49
C ALA A 123 9.51 2.32 -12.78
N THR A 124 8.50 2.56 -13.60
CA THR A 124 8.59 3.19 -14.92
C THR A 124 7.47 4.20 -15.12
N GLY A 125 7.49 4.92 -16.25
CA GLY A 125 6.46 5.88 -16.63
C GLY A 125 6.69 7.30 -16.10
N GLY A 126 5.89 8.23 -16.62
CA GLY A 126 5.95 9.65 -16.24
C GLY A 126 5.40 9.95 -14.84
N ASP A 127 4.85 8.96 -14.14
CA ASP A 127 4.38 9.06 -12.75
C ASP A 127 5.34 8.38 -11.75
N SER A 128 6.53 7.97 -12.22
CA SER A 128 7.55 7.38 -11.37
C SER A 128 8.22 8.41 -10.47
N ALA A 129 8.23 8.12 -9.18
CA ALA A 129 8.98 8.87 -8.17
C ALA A 129 10.29 8.18 -7.77
N LEU A 130 10.83 7.31 -8.63
CA LEU A 130 12.01 6.50 -8.32
C LEU A 130 13.24 7.34 -7.95
N ALA A 131 13.39 8.53 -8.51
CA ALA A 131 14.46 9.47 -8.17
C ALA A 131 14.43 9.92 -6.70
N LEU A 132 13.28 9.82 -6.02
CA LEU A 132 13.11 10.19 -4.61
C LEU A 132 13.12 8.95 -3.68
N TYR A 133 13.44 7.75 -4.18
CA TYR A 133 13.34 6.51 -3.41
C TYR A 133 14.01 6.58 -2.03
N ASP A 134 15.25 7.09 -1.95
CA ASP A 134 15.99 7.15 -0.68
C ASP A 134 15.33 8.13 0.32
N GLN A 135 14.77 9.24 -0.18
CA GLN A 135 14.05 10.21 0.66
C GLN A 135 12.72 9.64 1.16
N LEU A 136 11.99 8.92 0.29
CA LEU A 136 10.72 8.29 0.63
C LEU A 136 10.90 7.12 1.59
N SER A 137 11.98 6.34 1.42
CA SER A 137 12.33 5.23 2.31
C SER A 137 12.70 5.69 3.73
N ALA A 138 13.12 6.94 3.90
CA ALA A 138 13.35 7.53 5.22
C ALA A 138 12.02 7.91 5.93
N ILE A 139 10.90 7.98 5.21
CA ILE A 139 9.57 8.34 5.75
C ILE A 139 8.82 7.09 6.19
N ALA A 140 8.73 6.06 5.33
CA ALA A 140 8.00 4.82 5.58
C ALA A 140 8.51 3.69 4.67
N PRO A 141 8.16 2.41 4.94
CA PRO A 141 8.43 1.31 4.00
C PRO A 141 8.00 1.69 2.58
N THR A 142 8.93 1.60 1.63
CA THR A 142 8.75 2.09 0.26
C THR A 142 9.02 0.97 -0.72
N LEU A 143 7.99 0.60 -1.51
CA LEU A 143 8.09 -0.47 -2.51
C LEU A 143 8.04 0.11 -3.92
N VAL A 144 8.88 -0.45 -4.80
CA VAL A 144 8.93 -0.12 -6.22
C VAL A 144 8.19 -1.19 -7.03
N ILE A 145 7.06 -0.82 -7.63
CA ILE A 145 6.18 -1.73 -8.34
C ILE A 145 6.25 -1.44 -9.84
N ASN A 146 6.61 -2.46 -10.62
CA ASN A 146 6.48 -2.36 -12.07
C ASN A 146 5.07 -2.73 -12.52
N TYR A 147 4.47 -1.93 -13.40
CA TYR A 147 3.15 -2.18 -13.97
C TYR A 147 3.18 -2.50 -15.47
N ASP A 148 4.30 -2.32 -16.17
CA ASP A 148 4.38 -2.39 -17.65
C ASP A 148 4.79 -3.76 -18.21
N ASP A 149 5.22 -4.68 -17.34
CA ASP A 149 5.72 -6.02 -17.66
C ASP A 149 4.72 -7.14 -17.34
N LYS A 150 3.52 -6.79 -16.86
CA LYS A 150 2.52 -7.73 -16.37
C LYS A 150 1.09 -7.30 -16.70
N SER A 151 0.15 -8.25 -16.64
CA SER A 151 -1.27 -7.93 -16.78
C SER A 151 -1.79 -7.15 -15.58
N TRP A 152 -2.90 -6.43 -15.76
CA TRP A 152 -3.55 -5.74 -14.65
C TRP A 152 -4.02 -6.72 -13.57
N GLN A 153 -4.41 -7.95 -13.90
CA GLN A 153 -4.78 -8.97 -12.90
C GLN A 153 -3.57 -9.35 -12.05
N SER A 154 -2.41 -9.57 -12.68
CA SER A 154 -1.18 -9.91 -11.95
C SER A 154 -0.73 -8.77 -11.05
N LEU A 155 -0.80 -7.52 -11.54
CA LEU A 155 -0.57 -6.33 -10.72
C LEU A 155 -1.55 -6.27 -9.53
N LEU A 156 -2.85 -6.52 -9.76
CA LEU A 156 -3.87 -6.46 -8.72
C LEU A 156 -3.64 -7.51 -7.63
N THR A 157 -3.26 -8.73 -8.01
CA THR A 157 -2.86 -9.80 -7.08
C THR A 157 -1.65 -9.38 -6.25
N GLN A 158 -0.60 -8.86 -6.89
CA GLN A 158 0.61 -8.39 -6.19
C GLN A 158 0.28 -7.28 -5.18
N LEU A 159 -0.53 -6.29 -5.58
CA LEU A 159 -0.98 -5.23 -4.67
C LEU A 159 -1.84 -5.79 -3.53
N GLY A 160 -2.66 -6.80 -3.79
CA GLY A 160 -3.42 -7.51 -2.76
C GLY A 160 -2.52 -8.17 -1.72
N GLU A 161 -1.43 -8.82 -2.13
CA GLU A 161 -0.45 -9.43 -1.21
C GLU A 161 0.27 -8.40 -0.36
N ILE A 162 0.69 -7.29 -0.98
CA ILE A 162 1.39 -6.17 -0.32
C ILE A 162 0.53 -5.50 0.73
N THR A 163 -0.77 -5.39 0.48
CA THR A 163 -1.69 -4.58 1.30
C THR A 163 -2.56 -5.43 2.23
N GLY A 164 -2.59 -6.76 2.05
CA GLY A 164 -3.49 -7.68 2.76
C GLY A 164 -4.93 -7.62 2.25
N GLN A 165 -5.11 -7.37 0.94
CA GLN A 165 -6.38 -7.28 0.21
C GLN A 165 -6.49 -8.42 -0.84
N GLU A 166 -5.91 -9.60 -0.57
CA GLU A 166 -5.87 -10.74 -1.50
C GLU A 166 -7.28 -11.22 -1.86
N LYS A 167 -8.20 -11.23 -0.89
CA LYS A 167 -9.60 -11.61 -1.12
C LYS A 167 -10.29 -10.63 -2.06
N GLN A 168 -10.07 -9.33 -1.88
CA GLN A 168 -10.63 -8.29 -2.73
C GLN A 168 -10.04 -8.37 -4.13
N ALA A 169 -8.71 -8.55 -4.25
CA ALA A 169 -8.06 -8.75 -5.54
C ALA A 169 -8.65 -9.95 -6.30
N ALA A 170 -8.75 -11.12 -5.65
CA ALA A 170 -9.33 -12.31 -6.24
C ALA A 170 -10.81 -12.11 -6.65
N ALA A 171 -11.60 -11.44 -5.81
CA ALA A 171 -13.00 -11.15 -6.12
C ALA A 171 -13.14 -10.23 -7.34
N ARG A 172 -12.33 -9.16 -7.44
CA ARG A 172 -12.35 -8.25 -8.59
C ARG A 172 -11.95 -8.94 -9.90
N ILE A 173 -10.95 -9.81 -9.84
CA ILE A 173 -10.52 -10.60 -11.00
C ILE A 173 -11.65 -11.54 -11.43
N ALA A 174 -12.28 -12.26 -10.49
CA ALA A 174 -13.39 -13.16 -10.79
C ALA A 174 -14.62 -12.43 -11.36
N GLU A 175 -14.97 -11.27 -10.81
CA GLU A 175 -16.05 -10.40 -11.33
C GLU A 175 -15.79 -10.02 -12.79
N PHE A 176 -14.56 -9.59 -13.10
CA PHE A 176 -14.17 -9.26 -14.46
C PHE A 176 -14.22 -10.46 -15.40
N GLU A 177 -13.73 -11.63 -14.98
CA GLU A 177 -13.72 -12.84 -15.80
C GLU A 177 -15.14 -13.31 -16.16
N ALA A 178 -16.09 -13.17 -15.23
CA ALA A 178 -17.51 -13.45 -15.49
C ALA A 178 -18.08 -12.49 -16.55
N GLN A 179 -17.76 -11.19 -16.45
CA GLN A 179 -18.16 -10.21 -17.46
C GLN A 179 -17.52 -10.48 -18.81
N LEU A 180 -16.22 -10.77 -18.84
CA LEU A 180 -15.48 -11.10 -20.06
C LEU A 180 -16.11 -12.31 -20.77
N THR A 181 -16.46 -13.35 -20.02
CA THR A 181 -17.11 -14.55 -20.56
C THR A 181 -18.45 -14.21 -21.20
N THR A 182 -19.25 -13.38 -20.52
CA THR A 182 -20.55 -12.90 -21.04
C THR A 182 -20.39 -12.07 -22.31
N VAL A 183 -19.40 -11.18 -22.35
CA VAL A 183 -19.16 -10.31 -23.51
C VAL A 183 -18.65 -11.10 -24.70
N LYS A 184 -17.73 -12.05 -24.50
CA LYS A 184 -17.21 -12.94 -25.58
C LYS A 184 -18.33 -13.69 -26.31
N GLN A 185 -19.42 -14.04 -25.62
CA GLN A 185 -20.57 -14.69 -26.25
C GLN A 185 -21.46 -13.73 -27.07
N ARG A 186 -21.32 -12.42 -26.87
CA ARG A 186 -22.16 -11.38 -27.45
C ARG A 186 -21.48 -10.55 -28.53
N ILE A 187 -20.17 -10.74 -28.73
CA ILE A 187 -19.39 -10.01 -29.74
C ILE A 187 -18.73 -10.98 -30.70
N ALA A 188 -18.71 -10.61 -31.98
CA ALA A 188 -17.81 -11.21 -32.95
C ALA A 188 -16.58 -10.31 -33.08
N LEU A 189 -15.39 -10.90 -33.08
CA LEU A 189 -14.17 -10.13 -33.33
C LEU A 189 -14.20 -9.58 -34.77
N PRO A 190 -13.73 -8.35 -34.99
CA PRO A 190 -13.52 -7.88 -36.35
C PRO A 190 -12.51 -8.78 -37.06
N PRO A 191 -12.60 -8.90 -38.40
CA PRO A 191 -11.60 -9.64 -39.17
C PRO A 191 -10.21 -9.09 -38.86
N GLN A 192 -9.28 -9.98 -38.54
CA GLN A 192 -7.89 -9.60 -38.35
C GLN A 192 -7.23 -9.40 -39.73
N PRO A 193 -6.32 -8.42 -39.89
CA PRO A 193 -5.54 -8.23 -41.11
C PRO A 193 -4.62 -9.42 -41.42
#